data_AF-A0A3D3T6L6-F1
#
_entry.id   AF-A0A3D3T6L6-F1
#
_cell.length_a   1.000
_cell.length_b   1.000
_cell.length_c   1.000
_cell.angle_alpha   90.00
_cell.angle_beta   90.00
_cell.angle_gamma   90.00
#
_symmetry.space_group_name_H-M   'P 1'
#
loop_
_entity.id
_entity.type
_entity.pdbx_description
1 polymer ?
#
loop_
_entity_poly.entity_id
_entity_poly.type
_entity_poly.pdbx_seq_one_letter_code
_entity_poly.pdbx_strand_id
1 'polypeptide(L)'
;LEAETVMLGRPSMMRLPDIVGVELTGKRQPGITATDIVLALTEFLRRERVVGAYLEFYGEGASSLSIGDRATISNMTPEYGATAAMFYIDEQTIDYLNLTGREPEQVALVENYAKQTGLWADALATAEYERVLTFDLSAVERTMAGPSNPHARLATRELAAKGIAGEWEEKPGEMPDGAVIIAAITSCTNTSNPRNVVAAGLLARKANELGLVRKPWVKSSFAPGSKVAELYLKEANLLSELEKLGFGIVGFACTTCNGMSGALDPKIQQEIIDRDLYSTAVLSGNRNFDGRIHPYAKQAFLASP
;
A
#
# COMPACT_ATOMS: atom_id res chain seq x y z
N LEU A 1 -7.44 -1.84 26.24
CA LEU A 1 -7.11 -0.94 27.37
C LEU A 1 -7.26 0.54 27.03
N GLU A 2 -6.41 1.16 26.20
CA GLU A 2 -6.53 2.60 25.90
C GLU A 2 -7.89 2.94 25.24
N ALA A 3 -8.26 2.21 24.17
CA ALA A 3 -9.54 2.39 23.50
C ALA A 3 -10.75 2.19 24.44
N GLU A 4 -10.71 1.16 25.32
CA GLU A 4 -11.75 0.93 26.32
C GLU A 4 -11.88 2.11 27.30
N THR A 5 -10.76 2.71 27.68
CA THR A 5 -10.72 3.88 28.58
C THR A 5 -11.43 5.07 27.93
N VAL A 6 -11.17 5.32 26.64
CA VAL A 6 -11.87 6.35 25.86
C VAL A 6 -13.36 6.04 25.71
N MET A 7 -13.73 4.79 25.45
CA MET A 7 -15.14 4.38 25.37
C MET A 7 -15.90 4.61 26.69
N LEU A 8 -15.19 4.58 27.83
CA LEU A 8 -15.74 4.89 29.15
C LEU A 8 -15.76 6.40 29.45
N GLY A 9 -15.53 7.26 28.46
CA GLY A 9 -15.58 8.72 28.59
C GLY A 9 -14.36 9.33 29.26
N ARG A 10 -13.25 8.59 29.38
CA ARG A 10 -11.99 9.13 29.90
C ARG A 10 -11.14 9.71 28.76
N PRO A 11 -10.39 10.79 29.01
CA PRO A 11 -9.46 11.33 28.01
C PRO A 11 -8.32 10.34 27.74
N SER A 12 -7.79 10.33 26.50
CA SER A 12 -6.46 9.75 26.24
C SER A 12 -5.41 10.74 26.74
N MET A 13 -4.42 10.23 27.47
CA MET A 13 -3.34 11.03 28.04
C MET A 13 -2.11 10.89 27.14
N MET A 14 -1.69 11.99 26.52
CA MET A 14 -0.53 12.01 25.64
C MET A 14 0.38 13.20 25.92
N ARG A 15 1.67 13.03 25.60
CA ARG A 15 2.59 14.17 25.55
C ARG A 15 2.20 15.05 24.37
N LEU A 16 2.37 16.37 24.51
CA LEU A 16 2.26 17.27 23.37
C LEU A 16 3.27 16.79 22.31
N PRO A 17 2.80 16.41 21.11
CA PRO A 17 3.68 15.84 20.10
C PRO A 17 4.50 16.92 19.40
N ASP A 18 5.70 16.57 18.99
CA ASP A 18 6.45 17.36 18.01
C ASP A 18 5.75 17.25 16.65
N ILE A 19 5.49 18.39 16.00
CA ILE A 19 4.87 18.43 14.68
C ILE A 19 5.97 18.69 13.64
N VAL A 20 6.15 17.75 12.73
CA VAL A 20 7.09 17.85 11.61
C VAL A 20 6.29 18.09 10.33
N GLY A 21 6.54 19.22 9.68
CA GLY A 21 6.00 19.50 8.36
C GLY A 21 6.72 18.67 7.32
N VAL A 22 5.99 18.00 6.44
CA VAL A 22 6.53 17.25 5.30
C VAL A 22 6.03 17.90 4.01
N GLU A 23 6.87 18.75 3.43
CA GLU A 23 6.60 19.40 2.15
C GLU A 23 6.80 18.41 1.00
N LEU A 24 5.70 18.06 0.33
CA LEU A 24 5.72 17.30 -0.90
C LEU A 24 5.81 18.25 -2.09
N THR A 25 6.93 18.19 -2.82
CA THR A 25 7.14 18.98 -4.03
C THR A 25 7.01 18.10 -5.28
N GLY A 26 6.92 18.73 -6.45
CA GLY A 26 6.83 18.02 -7.71
C GLY A 26 5.53 17.25 -7.86
N LYS A 27 5.46 16.41 -8.89
CA LYS A 27 4.27 15.60 -9.21
C LYS A 27 4.67 14.17 -9.53
N ARG A 28 3.76 13.25 -9.19
CA ARG A 28 3.89 11.83 -9.51
C ARG A 28 4.10 11.62 -11.00
N GLN A 29 5.15 10.88 -11.36
CA GLN A 29 5.45 10.50 -12.74
C GLN A 29 4.43 9.48 -13.30
N PRO A 30 4.24 9.42 -14.63
CA PRO A 30 3.42 8.40 -15.26
C PRO A 30 3.88 6.97 -14.91
N GLY A 31 2.93 6.09 -14.60
CA GLY A 31 3.21 4.68 -14.29
C GLY A 31 3.78 4.43 -12.88
N ILE A 32 3.90 5.47 -12.05
CA ILE A 32 4.18 5.40 -10.62
C ILE A 32 2.86 5.34 -9.85
N THR A 33 2.80 4.49 -8.84
CA THR A 33 1.61 4.24 -8.01
C THR A 33 1.71 4.93 -6.66
N ALA A 34 0.60 4.97 -5.92
CA ALA A 34 0.64 5.40 -4.51
C ALA A 34 1.54 4.50 -3.66
N THR A 35 1.66 3.22 -4.03
CA THR A 35 2.51 2.25 -3.34
C THR A 35 3.98 2.62 -3.48
N ASP A 36 4.42 2.96 -4.69
CA ASP A 36 5.80 3.40 -4.94
C ASP A 36 6.14 4.65 -4.10
N ILE A 37 5.22 5.62 -4.05
CA ILE A 37 5.37 6.85 -3.27
C ILE A 37 5.50 6.54 -1.78
N VAL A 38 4.59 5.73 -1.21
CA VAL A 38 4.63 5.45 0.22
C VAL A 38 5.85 4.62 0.62
N LEU A 39 6.32 3.70 -0.22
CA LEU A 39 7.53 2.93 0.06
C LEU A 39 8.78 3.83 0.05
N ALA A 40 8.87 4.77 -0.90
CA ALA A 40 9.94 5.75 -0.94
C ALA A 40 9.90 6.73 0.25
N LEU A 41 8.70 7.22 0.59
CA LEU A 41 8.48 8.06 1.78
C LEU A 41 8.81 7.31 3.07
N THR A 42 8.48 6.02 3.17
CA THR A 42 8.75 5.22 4.37
C THR A 42 10.26 5.09 4.63
N GLU A 43 11.06 4.83 3.59
CA GLU A 43 12.53 4.85 3.69
C GLU A 43 13.04 6.23 4.13
N PHE A 44 12.58 7.28 3.45
CA PHE A 44 12.97 8.67 3.74
C PHE A 44 12.67 9.05 5.19
N LEU A 45 11.42 8.90 5.63
CA LEU A 45 10.96 9.29 6.96
C LEU A 45 11.63 8.46 8.06
N ARG A 46 11.94 7.17 7.81
CA ARG A 46 12.76 6.37 8.73
C ARG A 46 14.16 6.93 8.88
N ARG A 47 14.81 7.31 7.78
CA ARG A 47 16.14 7.94 7.81
C ARG A 47 16.11 9.28 8.54
N GLU A 48 15.03 10.04 8.39
CA GLU A 48 14.80 11.31 9.07
C GLU A 48 14.38 11.18 10.55
N ARG A 49 14.21 9.95 11.08
CA ARG A 49 13.99 9.68 12.52
C ARG A 49 12.78 10.43 13.11
N VAL A 50 11.63 10.31 12.46
CA VAL A 50 10.36 10.95 12.89
C VAL A 50 9.61 10.17 13.99
N VAL A 51 10.32 9.38 14.81
CA VAL A 51 9.68 8.48 15.77
C VAL A 51 8.92 9.27 16.84
N GLY A 52 7.64 8.97 17.01
CA GLY A 52 6.78 9.62 17.99
C GLY A 52 6.23 10.99 17.56
N ALA A 53 6.77 11.58 16.49
CA ALA A 53 6.28 12.86 15.95
C ALA A 53 4.93 12.72 15.24
N TYR A 54 4.25 13.84 15.08
CA TYR A 54 3.11 13.99 14.19
C TYR A 54 3.63 14.57 12.88
N LEU A 55 3.26 13.94 11.77
CA LEU A 55 3.60 14.42 10.44
C LEU A 55 2.39 15.13 9.83
N GLU A 56 2.65 16.30 9.26
CA GLU A 56 1.66 17.04 8.49
C GLU A 56 2.18 17.26 7.06
N PHE A 57 1.50 16.65 6.09
CA PHE A 57 1.92 16.65 4.70
C PHE A 57 1.29 17.84 3.95
N TYR A 58 2.13 18.62 3.28
CA TYR A 58 1.73 19.85 2.60
C TYR A 58 2.46 20.08 1.28
N GLY A 59 2.17 21.19 0.61
CA GLY A 59 2.83 21.59 -0.64
C GLY A 59 2.11 21.12 -1.91
N GLU A 60 2.62 21.56 -3.06
CA GLU A 60 2.00 21.31 -4.37
C GLU A 60 1.82 19.81 -4.67
N GLY A 61 2.74 18.98 -4.17
CA GLY A 61 2.71 17.54 -4.33
C GLY A 61 1.53 16.95 -3.58
N ALA A 62 1.28 17.37 -2.34
CA ALA A 62 0.15 16.90 -1.53
C ALA A 62 -1.20 17.24 -2.17
N SER A 63 -1.35 18.45 -2.71
CA SER A 63 -2.57 18.88 -3.43
C SER A 63 -2.83 18.06 -4.71
N SER A 64 -1.78 17.50 -5.32
CA SER A 64 -1.90 16.66 -6.52
C SER A 64 -2.36 15.21 -6.24
N LEU A 65 -2.29 14.77 -4.98
CA LEU A 65 -2.62 13.41 -4.56
C LEU A 65 -4.12 13.28 -4.25
N SER A 66 -4.74 12.22 -4.75
CA SER A 66 -6.11 11.88 -4.38
C SER A 66 -6.21 11.38 -2.94
N ILE A 67 -7.41 11.36 -2.36
CA ILE A 67 -7.60 10.81 -1.00
C ILE A 67 -7.16 9.35 -0.90
N GLY A 68 -7.32 8.54 -1.94
CA GLY A 68 -6.78 7.18 -1.96
C GLY A 68 -5.25 7.15 -1.87
N ASP A 69 -4.57 8.08 -2.54
CA ASP A 69 -3.11 8.20 -2.50
C ASP A 69 -2.65 8.68 -1.09
N ARG A 70 -3.32 9.69 -0.52
CA ARG A 70 -3.06 10.22 0.82
C ARG A 70 -3.29 9.17 1.91
N ALA A 71 -4.41 8.43 1.84
CA ALA A 71 -4.71 7.35 2.76
C ALA A 71 -3.68 6.22 2.69
N THR A 72 -3.12 5.94 1.50
CA THR A 72 -2.03 4.98 1.34
C THR A 72 -0.79 5.45 2.13
N ILE A 73 -0.44 6.73 2.03
CA ILE A 73 0.70 7.33 2.76
C ILE A 73 0.48 7.32 4.27
N SER A 74 -0.69 7.78 4.72
CA SER A 74 -1.05 7.80 6.14
C SER A 74 -1.18 6.40 6.74
N ASN A 75 -1.58 5.39 5.96
CA ASN A 75 -1.70 4.02 6.46
C ASN A 75 -0.36 3.47 6.96
N MET A 76 0.76 3.85 6.33
CA MET A 76 2.09 3.38 6.70
C MET A 76 2.73 4.16 7.87
N THR A 77 1.95 4.99 8.59
CA THR A 77 2.41 5.74 9.77
C THR A 77 3.26 4.92 10.74
N PRO A 78 2.80 3.72 11.19
CA PRO A 78 3.59 2.91 12.12
C PRO A 78 4.89 2.40 11.48
N GLU A 79 4.89 2.19 10.16
CA GLU A 79 6.04 1.66 9.42
C GLU A 79 7.17 2.67 9.28
N TYR A 80 6.92 3.98 9.31
CA TYR A 80 7.97 5.02 9.50
C TYR A 80 8.12 5.55 10.93
N GLY A 81 7.23 5.16 11.83
CA GLY A 81 7.38 5.32 13.29
C GLY A 81 6.80 6.60 13.87
N ALA A 82 6.15 7.42 13.05
CA ALA A 82 5.38 8.55 13.53
C ALA A 82 4.16 8.08 14.34
N THR A 83 3.57 8.98 15.11
CA THR A 83 2.32 8.72 15.84
C THR A 83 1.10 8.99 14.95
N ALA A 84 1.18 10.00 14.10
CA ALA A 84 0.14 10.38 13.15
C ALA A 84 0.75 10.91 11.84
N ALA A 85 0.02 10.76 10.75
CA ALA A 85 0.34 11.31 9.43
C ALA A 85 -0.92 11.92 8.82
N MET A 86 -0.94 13.24 8.74
CA MET A 86 -2.13 14.02 8.42
C MET A 86 -1.95 14.75 7.10
N PHE A 87 -3.05 14.85 6.37
CA PHE A 87 -3.21 15.76 5.23
C PHE A 87 -4.36 16.71 5.56
N TYR A 88 -4.27 17.96 5.12
CA TYR A 88 -5.33 18.93 5.35
C TYR A 88 -6.62 18.57 4.61
N ILE A 89 -7.69 19.21 5.06
CA ILE A 89 -8.97 19.22 4.34
C ILE A 89 -8.87 20.23 3.20
N ASP A 90 -9.15 19.76 2.00
CA ASP A 90 -9.12 20.53 0.76
C ASP A 90 -10.14 19.99 -0.25
N GLU A 91 -10.09 20.47 -1.49
CA GLU A 91 -10.98 20.04 -2.57
C GLU A 91 -10.93 18.53 -2.83
N GLN A 92 -9.76 17.88 -2.69
CA GLN A 92 -9.66 16.42 -2.85
C GLN A 92 -10.50 15.68 -1.80
N THR A 93 -10.61 16.25 -0.59
CA THR A 93 -11.46 15.70 0.47
C THR A 93 -12.93 15.80 0.07
N ILE A 94 -13.36 16.96 -0.44
CA ILE A 94 -14.74 17.20 -0.88
C ILE A 94 -15.10 16.30 -2.07
N ASP A 95 -14.22 16.21 -3.07
CA ASP A 95 -14.38 15.33 -4.22
C ASP A 95 -14.54 13.87 -3.79
N TYR A 96 -13.78 13.42 -2.80
CA TYR A 96 -13.90 12.06 -2.29
C TYR A 96 -15.20 11.81 -1.51
N LEU A 97 -15.65 12.77 -0.70
CA LEU A 97 -16.92 12.65 0.01
C LEU A 97 -18.10 12.58 -0.98
N ASN A 98 -18.07 13.40 -2.03
CA ASN A 98 -19.03 13.33 -3.13
C ASN A 98 -18.96 11.98 -3.86
N LEU A 99 -17.76 11.54 -4.24
CA LEU A 99 -17.54 10.27 -4.93
C LEU A 99 -18.04 9.06 -4.13
N THR A 100 -17.91 9.11 -2.81
CA THR A 100 -18.37 8.04 -1.89
C THR A 100 -19.84 8.17 -1.49
N GLY A 101 -20.59 9.06 -2.15
CA GLY A 101 -22.03 9.20 -2.00
C GLY A 101 -22.45 9.74 -0.63
N ARG A 102 -21.65 10.62 -0.02
CA ARG A 102 -22.09 11.37 1.16
C ARG A 102 -23.18 12.38 0.76
N GLU A 103 -24.16 12.57 1.64
CA GLU A 103 -25.28 13.47 1.39
C GLU A 103 -24.78 14.92 1.16
N PRO A 104 -25.36 15.68 0.22
CA PRO A 104 -24.92 17.04 -0.09
C PRO A 104 -24.84 17.97 1.13
N GLU A 105 -25.79 17.85 2.06
CA GLU A 105 -25.81 18.64 3.30
C GLU A 105 -24.63 18.30 4.21
N GLN A 106 -24.23 17.02 4.27
CA GLN A 106 -23.07 16.59 5.05
C GLN A 106 -21.77 17.10 4.43
N VAL A 107 -21.64 17.05 3.10
CA VAL A 107 -20.48 17.55 2.38
C VAL A 107 -20.34 19.06 2.61
N ALA A 108 -21.42 19.81 2.43
CA ALA A 108 -21.45 21.25 2.69
C ALA A 108 -21.13 21.58 4.16
N LEU A 109 -21.61 20.77 5.12
CA LEU A 109 -21.27 20.94 6.52
C LEU A 109 -19.77 20.77 6.78
N VAL A 110 -19.15 19.71 6.24
CA VAL A 110 -17.71 19.46 6.39
C VAL A 110 -16.89 20.62 5.83
N GLU A 111 -17.20 21.07 4.62
CA GLU A 111 -16.50 22.17 3.97
C GLU A 111 -16.63 23.48 4.77
N ASN A 112 -17.87 23.86 5.12
CA ASN A 112 -18.13 25.07 5.88
C ASN A 112 -17.46 25.04 7.25
N TYR A 113 -17.55 23.92 7.97
CA TYR A 113 -16.92 23.77 9.28
C TYR A 113 -15.40 23.88 9.18
N ALA A 114 -14.77 23.18 8.23
CA ALA A 114 -13.33 23.22 8.04
C ALA A 114 -12.83 24.64 7.71
N LYS A 115 -13.55 25.36 6.83
CA LYS A 115 -13.22 26.75 6.48
C LYS A 115 -13.40 27.71 7.66
N GLN A 116 -14.48 27.59 8.42
CA GLN A 116 -14.76 28.46 9.57
C GLN A 116 -13.79 28.24 10.75
N THR A 117 -13.31 27.00 10.93
CA THR A 117 -12.43 26.63 12.05
C THR A 117 -10.94 26.71 11.71
N GLY A 118 -10.58 27.08 10.46
CA GLY A 118 -9.18 27.16 10.03
C GLY A 118 -8.51 25.81 9.78
N LEU A 119 -9.29 24.75 9.54
CA LEU A 119 -8.80 23.40 9.20
C LEU A 119 -8.68 23.16 7.68
N TRP A 120 -9.09 24.15 6.88
CA TRP A 120 -8.95 24.12 5.42
C TRP A 120 -7.52 24.46 5.00
N ALA A 121 -7.03 23.80 3.94
CA ALA A 121 -5.63 23.90 3.49
C ALA A 121 -5.13 25.35 3.31
N ASP A 122 -5.92 26.24 2.70
CA ASP A 122 -5.53 27.64 2.49
C ASP A 122 -5.23 28.39 3.80
N ALA A 123 -5.97 28.09 4.87
CA ALA A 123 -5.76 28.72 6.17
C ALA A 123 -4.47 28.24 6.85
N LEU A 124 -3.94 27.09 6.40
CA LEU A 124 -2.74 26.45 6.92
C LEU A 124 -1.52 26.68 6.02
N ALA A 125 -1.67 27.44 4.93
CA ALA A 125 -0.57 27.75 4.01
C ALA A 125 0.60 28.50 4.66
N THR A 126 0.35 29.19 5.77
CA THR A 126 1.37 29.91 6.56
C THR A 126 1.67 29.23 7.90
N ALA A 127 1.30 27.95 8.06
CA ALA A 127 1.62 27.21 9.27
C ALA A 127 3.14 27.11 9.46
N GLU A 128 3.61 27.33 10.69
CA GLU A 128 5.02 27.25 11.04
C GLU A 128 5.29 25.91 11.73
N TYR A 129 6.25 25.16 11.20
CA TYR A 129 6.74 23.91 11.79
C TYR A 129 8.14 24.11 12.32
N GLU A 130 8.41 23.59 13.53
CA GLU A 130 9.76 23.61 14.11
C GLU A 130 10.77 22.85 13.24
N ARG A 131 10.30 21.77 12.60
CA ARG A 131 11.08 20.99 11.66
C ARG A 131 10.30 20.77 10.37
N VAL A 132 10.95 21.05 9.24
CA VAL A 132 10.43 20.81 7.90
C VAL A 132 11.31 19.80 7.19
N LEU A 133 10.68 18.82 6.54
CA LEU A 133 11.29 17.85 5.65
C LEU A 133 10.72 18.05 4.25
N THR A 134 11.57 18.05 3.22
CA THR A 134 11.12 18.19 1.82
C THR A 134 11.31 16.88 1.07
N PHE A 135 10.29 16.46 0.33
CA PHE A 135 10.32 15.23 -0.48
C PHE A 135 9.74 15.49 -1.87
N ASP A 136 10.54 15.21 -2.91
CA ASP A 136 10.13 15.39 -4.30
C ASP A 136 9.45 14.13 -4.87
N LEU A 137 8.15 14.25 -5.16
CA LEU A 137 7.35 13.19 -5.78
C LEU A 137 7.82 12.83 -7.20
N SER A 138 8.50 13.75 -7.89
CA SER A 138 8.98 13.54 -9.26
C SER A 138 10.18 12.60 -9.33
N ALA A 139 10.91 12.47 -8.22
CA ALA A 139 12.06 11.58 -8.09
C ALA A 139 11.67 10.12 -7.76
N VAL A 140 10.39 9.85 -7.48
CA VAL A 140 9.91 8.51 -7.18
C VAL A 140 9.95 7.64 -8.43
N GLU A 141 10.63 6.50 -8.31
CA GLU A 141 10.70 5.46 -9.33
C GLU A 141 9.92 4.21 -8.89
N ARG A 142 9.62 3.32 -9.85
CA ARG A 142 8.93 2.06 -9.55
C ARG A 142 9.76 1.21 -8.59
N THR A 143 9.12 0.76 -7.52
CA THR A 143 9.81 0.30 -6.32
C THR A 143 9.05 -0.82 -5.62
N MET A 144 9.80 -1.69 -4.95
CA MET A 144 9.34 -2.66 -3.98
C MET A 144 9.98 -2.35 -2.62
N ALA A 145 9.54 -3.02 -1.56
CA ALA A 145 10.26 -3.01 -0.29
C ALA A 145 10.53 -4.42 0.22
N GLY A 146 11.75 -4.65 0.72
CA GLY A 146 12.22 -5.94 1.19
C GLY A 146 13.65 -6.24 0.73
N PRO A 147 14.14 -7.46 1.00
CA PRO A 147 13.43 -8.56 1.65
C PRO A 147 13.18 -8.29 3.15
N SER A 148 12.02 -8.72 3.63
CA SER A 148 11.65 -8.81 5.06
C SER A 148 11.80 -7.56 5.93
N ASN A 149 11.91 -6.39 5.28
CA ASN A 149 12.01 -5.09 5.91
C ASN A 149 11.14 -4.07 5.13
N PRO A 150 10.08 -3.48 5.73
CA PRO A 150 9.18 -2.56 5.04
C PRO A 150 9.83 -1.24 4.59
N HIS A 151 10.93 -0.83 5.22
CA HIS A 151 11.64 0.40 4.88
C HIS A 151 12.92 0.14 4.05
N ALA A 152 13.19 -1.11 3.68
CA ALA A 152 14.25 -1.43 2.73
C ALA A 152 13.74 -1.19 1.30
N ARG A 153 13.81 0.07 0.84
CA ARG A 153 13.41 0.45 -0.51
C ARG A 153 14.25 -0.26 -1.55
N LEU A 154 13.59 -0.77 -2.57
CA LEU A 154 14.21 -1.52 -3.65
C LEU A 154 13.64 -1.09 -4.99
N ALA A 155 14.35 -0.22 -5.70
CA ALA A 155 13.97 0.17 -7.05
C ALA A 155 13.92 -1.07 -7.95
N THR A 156 12.87 -1.22 -8.76
CA THR A 156 12.69 -2.44 -9.58
C THR A 156 13.81 -2.63 -10.60
N ARG A 157 14.46 -1.54 -11.04
CA ARG A 157 15.64 -1.59 -11.93
C ARG A 157 16.89 -2.18 -11.27
N GLU A 158 16.94 -2.24 -9.94
CA GLU A 158 18.09 -2.74 -9.16
C GLU A 158 17.95 -4.21 -8.75
N LEU A 159 16.81 -4.86 -9.02
CA LEU A 159 16.57 -6.25 -8.61
C LEU A 159 17.66 -7.21 -9.09
N ALA A 160 18.07 -7.07 -10.35
CA ALA A 160 19.13 -7.90 -10.93
C ALA A 160 20.51 -7.58 -10.33
N ALA A 161 20.86 -6.30 -10.23
CA ALA A 161 22.14 -5.86 -9.67
C ALA A 161 22.33 -6.27 -8.20
N LYS A 162 21.22 -6.41 -7.45
CA LYS A 162 21.21 -6.87 -6.06
C LYS A 162 21.02 -8.38 -5.91
N GLY A 163 20.97 -9.15 -7.00
CA GLY A 163 20.80 -10.61 -6.97
C GLY A 163 19.44 -11.08 -6.46
N ILE A 164 18.43 -10.22 -6.49
CA ILE A 164 17.05 -10.54 -6.07
C ILE A 164 16.25 -11.12 -7.24
N ALA A 165 16.49 -10.62 -8.45
CA ALA A 165 15.97 -11.21 -9.68
C ALA A 165 17.13 -11.72 -10.53
N GLY A 166 16.94 -12.84 -11.22
CA GLY A 166 17.94 -13.42 -12.09
C GLY A 166 17.29 -14.28 -13.17
N GLU A 167 18.10 -14.72 -14.12
CA GLU A 167 17.67 -15.73 -15.08
C GLU A 167 17.42 -17.06 -14.36
N TRP A 168 16.40 -17.78 -14.80
CA TRP A 168 16.09 -19.11 -14.31
C TRP A 168 15.69 -19.98 -15.50
N GLU A 169 15.96 -21.28 -15.39
CA GLU A 169 15.58 -22.25 -16.41
C GLU A 169 14.31 -22.97 -16.01
N GLU A 170 13.34 -23.00 -16.93
CA GLU A 170 12.12 -23.76 -16.72
C GLU A 170 12.40 -25.26 -16.78
N LYS A 171 12.24 -25.92 -15.63
CA LYS A 171 12.25 -27.37 -15.52
C LYS A 171 10.81 -27.83 -15.33
N PRO A 172 10.25 -28.63 -16.26
CA PRO A 172 8.87 -29.07 -16.18
C PRO A 172 8.55 -29.75 -14.85
N GLY A 173 7.58 -29.20 -14.11
CA GLY A 173 7.15 -29.74 -12.82
C GLY A 173 8.03 -29.36 -11.62
N GLU A 174 9.06 -28.53 -11.81
CA GLU A 174 9.94 -28.07 -10.73
C GLU A 174 9.83 -26.56 -10.53
N MET A 175 9.83 -26.13 -9.26
CA MET A 175 10.00 -24.74 -8.89
C MET A 175 11.47 -24.32 -9.01
N PRO A 176 11.75 -23.10 -9.51
CA PRO A 176 13.09 -22.53 -9.43
C PRO A 176 13.41 -22.11 -8.00
N ASP A 177 14.71 -21.96 -7.73
CA ASP A 177 15.13 -21.22 -6.55
C ASP A 177 14.72 -19.74 -6.71
N GLY A 178 14.30 -19.09 -5.63
CA GLY A 178 13.69 -17.74 -5.70
C GLY A 178 12.21 -17.73 -6.08
N ALA A 179 11.56 -18.88 -6.29
CA ALA A 179 10.17 -18.95 -6.76
C ALA A 179 9.20 -18.13 -5.91
N VAL A 180 8.39 -17.31 -6.58
CA VAL A 180 7.24 -16.64 -5.95
C VAL A 180 6.17 -17.69 -5.69
N ILE A 181 5.95 -18.05 -4.43
CA ILE A 181 4.94 -19.05 -4.03
C ILE A 181 3.62 -18.39 -3.60
N ILE A 182 3.66 -17.10 -3.27
CA ILE A 182 2.49 -16.30 -2.89
C ILE A 182 2.52 -14.97 -3.64
N ALA A 183 1.42 -14.64 -4.30
CA ALA A 183 1.19 -13.34 -4.93
C ALA A 183 -0.18 -12.81 -4.48
N ALA A 184 -0.20 -11.86 -3.55
CA ALA A 184 -1.45 -11.42 -2.93
C ALA A 184 -1.74 -9.93 -3.16
N ILE A 185 -2.83 -9.64 -3.88
CA ILE A 185 -3.44 -8.31 -3.86
C ILE A 185 -4.31 -8.24 -2.60
N THR A 186 -3.80 -7.59 -1.57
CA THR A 186 -4.36 -7.59 -0.21
C THR A 186 -4.19 -6.21 0.45
N SER A 187 -4.56 -6.13 1.72
CA SER A 187 -4.45 -4.95 2.58
C SER A 187 -5.37 -3.78 2.25
N CYS A 188 -5.86 -3.12 3.29
CA CYS A 188 -6.53 -1.82 3.18
C CYS A 188 -5.58 -0.74 2.64
N THR A 189 -4.26 -0.89 2.78
CA THR A 189 -3.24 0.04 2.26
C THR A 189 -3.43 0.33 0.77
N ASN A 190 -3.66 -0.72 -0.04
CA ASN A 190 -3.70 -0.60 -1.49
C ASN A 190 -5.09 -0.87 -2.07
N THR A 191 -5.89 -1.73 -1.46
CA THR A 191 -7.22 -2.09 -2.00
C THR A 191 -8.28 -1.02 -1.76
N SER A 192 -8.01 -0.05 -0.88
CA SER A 192 -8.84 1.13 -0.70
C SER A 192 -8.61 2.21 -1.77
N ASN A 193 -7.55 2.09 -2.57
CA ASN A 193 -7.22 3.02 -3.65
C ASN A 193 -7.67 2.42 -5.01
N PRO A 194 -8.78 2.89 -5.60
CA PRO A 194 -9.28 2.35 -6.87
C PRO A 194 -8.26 2.44 -8.00
N ARG A 195 -7.37 3.46 -8.01
CA ARG A 195 -6.36 3.61 -9.06
C ARG A 195 -5.42 2.39 -9.11
N ASN A 196 -4.98 1.90 -7.96
CA ASN A 196 -4.06 0.76 -7.88
C ASN A 196 -4.75 -0.54 -8.35
N VAL A 197 -5.96 -0.80 -7.87
CA VAL A 197 -6.68 -2.04 -8.19
C VAL A 197 -7.17 -2.04 -9.64
N VAL A 198 -7.62 -0.90 -10.17
CA VAL A 198 -7.97 -0.76 -11.59
C VAL A 198 -6.73 -0.93 -12.46
N ALA A 199 -5.57 -0.39 -12.07
CA ALA A 199 -4.31 -0.61 -12.79
C ALA A 199 -3.94 -2.09 -12.86
N ALA A 200 -4.07 -2.83 -11.75
CA ALA A 200 -3.87 -4.28 -11.72
C ALA A 200 -4.84 -5.02 -12.66
N GLY A 201 -6.12 -4.63 -12.69
CA GLY A 201 -7.10 -5.20 -13.61
C GLY A 201 -6.79 -4.91 -15.09
N LEU A 202 -6.34 -3.71 -15.41
CA LEU A 202 -5.91 -3.33 -16.76
C LEU A 202 -4.67 -4.12 -17.20
N LEU A 203 -3.73 -4.34 -16.30
CA LEU A 203 -2.55 -5.18 -16.53
C LEU A 203 -2.97 -6.63 -16.75
N ALA A 204 -3.89 -7.15 -15.93
CA ALA A 204 -4.41 -8.50 -16.07
C ALA A 204 -5.06 -8.73 -17.43
N ARG A 205 -5.87 -7.76 -17.88
CA ARG A 205 -6.46 -7.78 -19.22
C ARG A 205 -5.41 -7.88 -20.33
N LYS A 206 -4.37 -7.04 -20.26
CA LYS A 206 -3.27 -7.08 -21.24
C LYS A 206 -2.48 -8.39 -21.20
N ALA A 207 -2.22 -8.93 -20.01
CA ALA A 207 -1.58 -10.23 -19.89
C ALA A 207 -2.42 -11.36 -20.50
N ASN A 208 -3.73 -11.36 -20.27
CA ASN A 208 -4.66 -12.33 -20.86
C ASN A 208 -4.77 -12.20 -22.38
N GLU A 209 -4.78 -10.97 -22.93
CA GLU A 209 -4.72 -10.70 -24.37
C GLU A 209 -3.44 -11.28 -25.01
N LEU A 210 -2.33 -11.25 -24.27
CA LEU A 210 -1.04 -11.80 -24.69
C LEU A 210 -0.87 -13.30 -24.40
N GLY A 211 -1.89 -13.96 -23.83
CA GLY A 211 -1.84 -15.39 -23.48
C GLY A 211 -0.89 -15.71 -22.31
N LEU A 212 -0.51 -14.71 -21.51
CA LEU A 212 0.32 -14.92 -20.31
C LEU A 212 -0.52 -15.59 -19.22
N VAL A 213 0.12 -16.49 -18.47
CA VAL A 213 -0.48 -17.22 -17.36
C VAL A 213 0.45 -17.23 -16.16
N ARG A 214 -0.11 -17.25 -14.94
CA ARG A 214 0.69 -17.48 -13.74
C ARG A 214 1.24 -18.90 -13.73
N LYS A 215 2.39 -19.09 -13.08
CA LYS A 215 2.92 -20.44 -12.84
C LYS A 215 2.03 -21.19 -11.83
N PRO A 216 1.91 -22.53 -11.96
CA PRO A 216 0.94 -23.31 -11.18
C PRO A 216 1.22 -23.30 -9.68
N TRP A 217 2.49 -23.16 -9.28
CA TRP A 217 2.90 -23.10 -7.88
C TRP A 217 2.60 -21.77 -7.17
N VAL A 218 2.21 -20.73 -7.92
CA VAL A 218 1.93 -19.41 -7.34
C VAL A 218 0.54 -19.43 -6.73
N LYS A 219 0.44 -19.34 -5.40
CA LYS A 219 -0.83 -19.10 -4.72
C LYS A 219 -1.20 -17.63 -4.84
N SER A 220 -2.03 -17.33 -5.84
CA SER A 220 -2.57 -15.99 -6.06
C SER A 220 -3.84 -15.74 -5.25
N SER A 221 -4.04 -14.51 -4.79
CA SER A 221 -5.27 -14.11 -4.10
C SER A 221 -5.57 -12.63 -4.27
N PHE A 222 -6.87 -12.30 -4.31
CA PHE A 222 -7.35 -10.93 -4.20
C PHE A 222 -8.26 -10.81 -2.97
N ALA A 223 -7.91 -9.93 -2.04
CA ALA A 223 -8.63 -9.70 -0.79
C ALA A 223 -8.88 -8.21 -0.58
N PRO A 224 -9.94 -7.66 -1.20
CA PRO A 224 -10.26 -6.24 -1.07
C PRO A 224 -10.78 -5.89 0.34
N GLY A 225 -10.50 -4.67 0.80
CA GLY A 225 -10.98 -4.18 2.09
C GLY A 225 -12.50 -3.93 2.15
N SER A 226 -13.18 -3.85 1.01
CA SER A 226 -14.63 -3.66 0.94
C SER A 226 -15.24 -4.24 -0.33
N LYS A 227 -16.56 -4.41 -0.34
CA LYS A 227 -17.33 -4.86 -1.52
C LYS A 227 -17.29 -3.86 -2.68
N VAL A 228 -16.97 -2.60 -2.43
CA VAL A 228 -16.92 -1.56 -3.48
C VAL A 228 -15.91 -1.92 -4.56
N ALA A 229 -14.78 -2.54 -4.18
CA ALA A 229 -13.78 -3.00 -5.13
C ALA A 229 -14.32 -4.03 -6.13
N GLU A 230 -15.13 -4.97 -5.66
CA GLU A 230 -15.79 -5.95 -6.52
C GLU A 230 -16.75 -5.25 -7.51
N LEU A 231 -17.53 -4.29 -7.05
CA LEU A 231 -18.55 -3.60 -7.85
C LEU A 231 -17.93 -2.86 -9.04
N TYR A 232 -16.97 -1.96 -8.80
CA TYR A 232 -16.39 -1.18 -9.91
C TYR A 232 -15.55 -2.05 -10.85
N LEU A 233 -14.91 -3.13 -10.36
CA LEU A 233 -14.15 -4.04 -11.22
C LEU A 233 -15.07 -4.87 -12.11
N LYS A 234 -16.25 -5.29 -11.61
CA LYS A 234 -17.26 -5.96 -12.43
C LYS A 234 -17.80 -5.03 -13.50
N GLU A 235 -18.18 -3.81 -13.11
CA GLU A 235 -18.72 -2.81 -14.04
C GLU A 235 -17.70 -2.43 -15.13
N ALA A 236 -16.41 -2.32 -14.77
CA ALA A 236 -15.34 -2.07 -15.72
C ALA A 236 -14.91 -3.31 -16.55
N ASN A 237 -15.53 -4.48 -16.34
CA ASN A 237 -15.12 -5.77 -16.94
C ASN A 237 -13.64 -6.13 -16.68
N LEU A 238 -13.13 -5.78 -15.50
CA LEU A 238 -11.75 -6.06 -15.09
C LEU A 238 -11.67 -7.20 -14.06
N LEU A 239 -12.75 -7.49 -13.33
CA LEU A 239 -12.74 -8.57 -12.34
C LEU A 239 -12.49 -9.94 -13.01
N SER A 240 -13.17 -10.22 -14.11
CA SER A 240 -12.99 -11.47 -14.87
C SER A 240 -11.56 -11.64 -15.39
N GLU A 241 -10.89 -10.53 -15.72
CA GLU A 241 -9.50 -10.54 -16.17
C GLU A 241 -8.53 -10.91 -15.04
N LEU A 242 -8.77 -10.36 -13.84
CA LEU A 242 -8.03 -10.74 -12.62
C LEU A 242 -8.26 -12.21 -12.27
N GLU A 243 -9.52 -12.66 -12.29
CA GLU A 243 -9.89 -14.05 -11.99
C GLU A 243 -9.22 -15.03 -12.96
N LYS A 244 -9.16 -14.71 -14.25
CA LYS A 244 -8.49 -15.53 -15.27
C LYS A 244 -6.99 -15.68 -15.02
N LEU A 245 -6.33 -14.66 -14.48
CA LEU A 245 -4.94 -14.75 -14.01
C LEU A 245 -4.78 -15.43 -12.63
N GLY A 246 -5.89 -15.80 -11.98
CA GLY A 246 -5.90 -16.46 -10.67
C GLY A 246 -6.12 -15.53 -9.48
N PHE A 247 -6.38 -14.25 -9.69
CA PHE A 247 -6.64 -13.26 -8.64
C PHE A 247 -8.15 -13.15 -8.34
N GLY A 248 -8.77 -14.28 -8.01
CA GLY A 248 -10.16 -14.29 -7.55
C GLY A 248 -10.31 -13.71 -6.15
N ILE A 249 -11.50 -13.16 -5.87
CA ILE A 249 -11.82 -12.63 -4.54
C ILE A 249 -11.91 -13.80 -3.55
N VAL A 250 -10.96 -13.85 -2.60
CA VAL A 250 -10.93 -14.88 -1.55
C VAL A 250 -11.63 -14.45 -0.27
N GLY A 251 -11.92 -13.15 -0.13
CA GLY A 251 -12.66 -12.61 1.01
C GLY A 251 -12.44 -11.11 1.19
N PHE A 252 -13.34 -10.48 1.97
CA PHE A 252 -13.28 -9.08 2.33
C PHE A 252 -12.63 -8.91 3.72
N ALA A 253 -11.33 -9.17 3.80
CA ALA A 253 -10.61 -9.27 5.06
C ALA A 253 -9.10 -9.04 4.91
N CYS A 254 -8.39 -8.96 6.04
CA CYS A 254 -6.93 -8.78 6.06
C CYS A 254 -6.15 -9.89 5.34
N THR A 255 -6.60 -11.15 5.43
CA THR A 255 -6.00 -12.32 4.73
C THR A 255 -4.46 -12.36 4.78
N THR A 256 -3.77 -12.40 3.64
CA THR A 256 -2.31 -12.47 3.56
C THR A 256 -1.61 -11.29 4.26
N CYS A 257 -2.24 -10.10 4.32
CA CYS A 257 -1.65 -8.92 4.96
C CYS A 257 -1.34 -9.12 6.45
N ASN A 258 -2.15 -9.93 7.16
CA ASN A 258 -1.92 -10.22 8.59
C ASN A 258 -1.35 -11.62 8.84
N GLY A 259 -0.85 -12.30 7.81
CA GLY A 259 -0.29 -13.65 7.88
C GLY A 259 -1.31 -14.77 7.70
N MET A 260 -2.59 -14.45 7.50
CA MET A 260 -3.63 -15.45 7.17
C MET A 260 -3.58 -15.80 5.68
N SER A 261 -2.42 -16.26 5.23
CA SER A 261 -2.13 -16.69 3.86
C SER A 261 -2.67 -18.09 3.54
N GLY A 262 -2.97 -18.89 4.57
CA GLY A 262 -3.54 -20.24 4.48
C GLY A 262 -2.56 -21.27 3.88
N ALA A 263 -2.94 -22.55 3.89
CA ALA A 263 -2.06 -23.64 3.44
C ALA A 263 -1.71 -23.55 1.93
N LEU A 264 -0.49 -23.95 1.58
CA LEU A 264 -0.09 -24.23 0.20
C LEU A 264 -0.61 -25.61 -0.23
N ASP A 265 -0.57 -25.88 -1.53
CA ASP A 265 -0.74 -27.25 -2.02
C ASP A 265 0.32 -28.15 -1.37
N PRO A 266 -0.04 -29.32 -0.81
CA PRO A 266 0.91 -30.22 -0.17
C PRO A 266 2.10 -30.60 -1.05
N LYS A 267 1.93 -30.69 -2.38
CA LYS A 267 3.03 -30.98 -3.31
C LYS A 267 4.04 -29.83 -3.39
N ILE A 268 3.56 -28.59 -3.46
CA ILE A 268 4.40 -27.39 -3.45
C ILE A 268 5.15 -27.33 -2.12
N GLN A 269 4.44 -27.53 -1.00
CA GLN A 269 5.05 -27.53 0.33
C GLN A 269 6.14 -28.61 0.44
N GLN A 270 5.85 -29.83 0.00
CA GLN A 270 6.80 -30.94 0.04
C GLN A 270 8.04 -30.64 -0.80
N GLU A 271 7.87 -30.07 -2.00
CA GLU A 271 8.98 -29.72 -2.88
C GLU A 271 9.88 -28.63 -2.27
N ILE A 272 9.30 -27.60 -1.63
CA ILE A 272 10.08 -26.57 -0.91
C ILE A 272 10.95 -27.21 0.17
N ILE A 273 10.40 -28.18 0.91
CA ILE A 273 11.10 -28.87 2.00
C ILE A 273 12.19 -29.81 1.45
N ASP A 274 11.85 -30.66 0.48
CA ASP A 274 12.75 -31.70 -0.04
C ASP A 274 13.98 -31.10 -0.75
N ARG A 275 13.80 -29.94 -1.38
CA ARG A 275 14.85 -29.25 -2.15
C ARG A 275 15.44 -28.02 -1.42
N ASP A 276 15.00 -27.75 -0.19
CA ASP A 276 15.36 -26.56 0.61
C ASP A 276 15.27 -25.23 -0.17
N LEU A 277 14.22 -25.07 -0.99
CA LEU A 277 14.11 -23.95 -1.92
C LEU A 277 14.05 -22.60 -1.20
N TYR A 278 14.65 -21.59 -1.81
CA TYR A 278 14.53 -20.20 -1.40
C TYR A 278 13.28 -19.55 -1.98
N SER A 279 12.12 -19.87 -1.41
CA SER A 279 10.82 -19.37 -1.87
C SER A 279 10.50 -17.97 -1.34
N THR A 280 9.75 -17.20 -2.13
CA THR A 280 9.42 -15.80 -1.85
C THR A 280 7.91 -15.53 -1.89
N ALA A 281 7.49 -14.46 -1.22
CA ALA A 281 6.13 -13.93 -1.29
C ALA A 281 6.14 -12.47 -1.75
N VAL A 282 5.18 -12.09 -2.58
CA VAL A 282 4.95 -10.71 -2.99
C VAL A 282 3.52 -10.33 -2.63
N LEU A 283 3.35 -9.19 -1.96
CA LEU A 283 2.03 -8.74 -1.53
C LEU A 283 1.89 -7.22 -1.55
N SER A 284 0.67 -6.73 -1.77
CA SER A 284 0.33 -5.31 -1.64
C SER A 284 0.01 -4.88 -0.21
N GLY A 285 0.74 -5.45 0.76
CA GLY A 285 0.62 -5.12 2.19
C GLY A 285 1.46 -3.91 2.61
N ASN A 286 1.56 -3.71 3.93
CA ASN A 286 2.46 -2.72 4.55
C ASN A 286 3.55 -3.37 5.43
N ARG A 287 3.49 -4.67 5.72
CA ARG A 287 4.48 -5.39 6.53
C ARG A 287 4.93 -6.67 5.84
N ASN A 288 6.23 -6.94 5.88
CA ASN A 288 6.84 -8.12 5.27
C ASN A 288 7.85 -8.84 6.18
N PHE A 289 7.89 -8.57 7.49
CA PHE A 289 8.83 -9.19 8.44
C PHE A 289 8.90 -10.72 8.34
N ASP A 290 10.05 -11.31 8.68
CA ASP A 290 10.28 -12.75 8.61
C ASP A 290 9.22 -13.56 9.36
N GLY A 291 8.73 -14.62 8.71
CA GLY A 291 7.68 -15.49 9.25
C GLY A 291 6.28 -14.87 9.34
N ARG A 292 6.12 -13.58 9.04
CA ARG A 292 4.81 -12.90 9.13
C ARG A 292 3.84 -13.33 8.04
N ILE A 293 4.32 -13.56 6.83
CA ILE A 293 3.46 -13.76 5.65
C ILE A 293 3.08 -15.22 5.49
N HIS A 294 4.05 -16.12 5.45
CA HIS A 294 3.83 -17.55 5.30
C HIS A 294 5.08 -18.31 5.80
N PRO A 295 4.95 -19.45 6.51
CA PRO A 295 6.08 -20.17 7.07
C PRO A 295 7.09 -20.67 6.02
N TYR A 296 6.61 -21.04 4.83
CA TYR A 296 7.46 -21.48 3.71
C TYR A 296 7.90 -20.34 2.78
N ALA A 297 7.70 -19.07 3.12
CA ALA A 297 8.28 -17.96 2.35
C ALA A 297 9.50 -17.42 3.12
N LYS A 298 10.71 -17.70 2.63
CA LYS A 298 11.97 -17.24 3.27
C LYS A 298 12.15 -15.72 3.15
N GLN A 299 11.55 -15.10 2.13
CA GLN A 299 11.50 -13.64 1.98
C GLN A 299 10.10 -13.18 1.57
N ALA A 300 9.76 -11.96 1.98
CA ALA A 300 8.57 -11.27 1.50
C ALA A 300 8.88 -9.86 1.01
N PHE A 301 8.18 -9.46 -0.05
CA PHE A 301 8.30 -8.15 -0.67
C PHE A 301 6.96 -7.42 -0.73
N LEU A 302 6.98 -6.13 -0.42
CA LEU A 302 5.86 -5.24 -0.64
C LEU A 302 5.95 -4.64 -2.04
N ALA A 303 4.84 -4.64 -2.77
CA ALA A 303 4.74 -4.05 -4.11
C ALA A 303 3.34 -3.47 -4.33
N SER A 304 3.15 -2.67 -5.38
CA SER A 304 1.81 -2.31 -5.82
C SER A 304 0.99 -3.56 -6.19
N PRO A 305 -0.36 -3.51 -6.12
CA PRO A 305 -1.23 -4.50 -6.76
C PRO A 305 -0.83 -4.78 -8.21
#